data_AF-A0A9P1GBW7-F1
#
_entry.id   AF-A0A9P1GBW7-F1
#
_cell.length_a   1.000
_cell.length_b   1.000
_cell.length_c   1.000
_cell.angle_alpha   90.00
_cell.angle_beta   90.00
_cell.angle_gamma   90.00
#
_symmetry.space_group_name_H-M   'P 1'
#
loop_
_entity.id
_entity.type
_entity.pdbx_description
1 polymer ?
#
loop_
_entity_poly.entity_id
_entity_poly.type
_entity_poly.pdbx_seq_one_letter_code
_entity_poly.pdbx_strand_id
1 'polypeptide(L)'
;MLLLAAGPNWEAMVKSSWSHADVVLPTACLLLCVLLVTLPRAPHSTARNTSTLLPSSAPAVVFLSNYPCWVKGLVPKLQLVTSRLLVVSNKTELQEFCKEVGCDFMLFPLCSDSLSFARICKEDATYRSQVEAVYAALRDWAPDFLVAAGFHVLPPHAVTIPGQAALNFHPSKLPLYRGGLPFQAQILRGETRLECCVHVMTDIIDDAQDVLARGVEISLEGKTTQQLFEEVGQLFPELVLEAIETIQQRKTRRAEAAEPSVVGQGDLPHSFGVKAETWIDETGEKKRSNAGVLSRVRIEWEEDSAVDIERACRAFTVQGFKGLRLDGAEGERTDRAEEPGVYKD
;
A
#
# COMPACT_ATOMS: atom_id res chain seq x y z
N MET A 1 4.77 42.93 12.33
CA MET A 1 5.02 44.16 13.12
C MET A 1 4.95 45.36 12.20
N LEU A 2 3.76 45.96 12.05
CA LEU A 2 3.46 47.34 11.62
C LEU A 2 1.99 47.37 11.18
N LEU A 3 1.09 47.64 12.13
CA LEU A 3 -0.25 48.22 11.94
C LEU A 3 -0.91 48.34 13.33
N LEU A 4 -0.35 49.22 14.15
CA LEU A 4 -0.96 49.74 15.37
C LEU A 4 -0.77 51.25 15.35
N ALA A 5 -1.68 51.98 14.72
CA ALA A 5 -1.93 53.41 14.96
C ALA A 5 -3.09 53.91 14.09
N ALA A 6 -4.32 53.80 14.59
CA ALA A 6 -5.39 54.76 14.26
C ALA A 6 -6.45 54.69 15.36
N GLY A 7 -6.51 55.75 16.17
CA GLY A 7 -7.50 55.96 17.23
C GLY A 7 -8.86 56.44 16.71
N PRO A 8 -9.75 56.88 17.62
CA PRO A 8 -11.18 56.98 17.38
C PRO A 8 -11.54 58.29 16.66
N ASN A 9 -11.55 58.30 15.33
CA ASN A 9 -12.13 59.41 14.54
C ASN A 9 -12.51 59.00 13.10
N TRP A 10 -13.00 57.77 12.90
CA TRP A 10 -13.40 57.29 11.58
C TRP A 10 -14.71 57.90 11.07
N GLU A 11 -15.61 58.33 11.96
CA GLU A 11 -16.93 58.85 11.60
C GLU A 11 -16.89 60.21 10.87
N ALA A 12 -15.84 61.01 11.08
CA ALA A 12 -15.66 62.29 10.39
C ALA A 12 -15.16 62.12 8.95
N MET A 13 -14.45 61.04 8.65
CA MET A 13 -13.85 60.78 7.33
C MET A 13 -14.88 60.27 6.31
N VAL A 14 -16.00 59.68 6.77
CA VAL A 14 -17.02 59.07 5.92
C VAL A 14 -18.07 60.09 5.43
N LYS A 15 -18.22 61.25 6.10
CA LYS A 15 -19.30 62.20 5.80
C LYS A 15 -19.01 63.29 4.75
N SER A 16 -17.78 63.43 4.25
CA SER A 16 -17.43 64.55 3.34
C SER A 16 -17.14 64.17 1.88
N SER A 17 -17.43 62.94 1.43
CA SER A 17 -17.10 62.54 0.05
C SER A 17 -18.17 61.65 -0.57
N TRP A 18 -19.35 62.24 -0.82
CA TRP A 18 -20.37 61.64 -1.68
C TRP A 18 -20.81 62.67 -2.74
N SER A 19 -20.08 62.68 -3.86
CA SER A 19 -20.57 63.17 -5.14
C SER A 19 -20.29 62.10 -6.19
N HIS A 20 -21.31 61.77 -6.96
CA HIS A 20 -21.45 60.60 -7.83
C HIS A 20 -20.30 60.34 -8.82
N ALA A 21 -19.55 59.26 -8.58
CA ALA A 21 -19.05 58.26 -9.53
C ALA A 21 -18.26 57.19 -8.71
N ASP A 22 -18.23 55.94 -9.15
CA ASP A 22 -17.46 54.81 -8.59
C ASP A 22 -18.10 53.97 -7.45
N VAL A 23 -19.22 53.31 -7.76
CA VAL A 23 -19.77 52.20 -6.95
C VAL A 23 -19.47 50.85 -7.62
N VAL A 24 -18.23 50.37 -7.51
CA VAL A 24 -17.88 48.95 -7.79
C VAL A 24 -16.98 48.34 -6.70
N LEU A 25 -16.41 49.15 -5.79
CA LEU A 25 -15.45 48.65 -4.80
C LEU A 25 -15.99 48.18 -3.42
N PRO A 26 -17.21 48.53 -2.93
CA PRO A 26 -17.61 48.12 -1.57
C PRO A 26 -18.14 46.69 -1.44
N THR A 27 -18.73 46.11 -2.49
CA THR A 27 -19.34 44.76 -2.44
C THR A 27 -18.30 43.64 -2.45
N ALA A 28 -17.15 43.85 -3.08
CA ALA A 28 -16.05 42.89 -3.11
C ALA A 28 -15.36 42.73 -1.74
N CYS A 29 -15.25 43.82 -0.96
CA CYS A 29 -14.62 43.78 0.37
C CYS A 29 -15.53 43.11 1.42
N LEU A 30 -16.85 43.26 1.33
CA LEU A 30 -17.81 42.63 2.24
C LEU A 30 -17.92 41.11 2.04
N LEU A 31 -17.84 40.63 0.79
CA LEU A 31 -17.82 39.19 0.47
C LEU A 31 -16.52 38.51 0.94
N LEU A 32 -15.38 39.20 0.87
CA LEU A 32 -14.10 38.68 1.35
C LEU A 32 -14.07 38.54 2.88
N CYS A 33 -14.69 39.48 3.61
CA CYS A 33 -14.76 39.45 5.07
C CYS A 33 -15.68 38.34 5.62
N VAL A 34 -16.77 37.98 4.91
CA VAL A 34 -17.68 36.90 5.34
C VAL A 34 -17.09 35.50 5.07
N LEU A 35 -16.29 35.35 4.01
CA LEU A 35 -15.58 34.11 3.68
C LEU A 35 -14.43 33.78 4.66
N LEU A 36 -13.82 34.80 5.28
CA LEU A 36 -12.73 34.61 6.24
C LEU A 36 -13.20 34.23 7.65
N VAL A 37 -14.48 34.40 7.99
CA VAL A 37 -15.01 34.19 9.34
C VAL A 37 -15.83 32.89 9.47
N THR A 38 -16.24 32.26 8.36
CA THR A 38 -17.14 31.08 8.38
C THR A 38 -16.52 29.76 7.93
N LEU A 39 -15.23 29.73 7.53
CA LEU A 39 -14.54 28.48 7.24
C LEU A 39 -14.10 27.78 8.54
N PRO A 40 -14.39 26.48 8.72
CA PRO A 40 -13.86 25.72 9.86
C PRO A 40 -12.33 25.79 9.85
N ARG A 41 -11.75 26.12 11.01
CA ARG A 41 -10.30 26.08 11.22
C ARG A 41 -9.77 24.68 10.87
N ALA A 42 -9.07 24.58 9.74
CA ALA A 42 -8.19 23.45 9.48
C ALA A 42 -7.18 23.34 10.64
N PRO A 43 -6.84 22.12 11.10
CA PRO A 43 -5.79 21.96 12.10
C PRO A 43 -4.51 22.61 11.57
N HIS A 44 -3.84 23.36 12.45
CA HIS A 44 -2.67 24.18 12.14
C HIS A 44 -1.59 23.39 11.37
N SER A 45 -1.63 23.48 10.04
CA SER A 45 -0.47 23.22 9.19
C SER A 45 0.47 24.40 9.37
N THR A 46 1.37 24.29 10.33
CA THR A 46 2.62 25.05 10.27
C THR A 46 3.38 24.50 9.08
N ALA A 47 3.30 25.17 7.92
CA ALA A 47 4.27 25.00 6.85
C ALA A 47 5.64 25.40 7.41
N ARG A 48 6.31 24.42 8.02
CA ARG A 48 7.70 24.51 8.45
C ARG A 48 8.53 24.40 7.18
N ASN A 49 8.85 25.56 6.61
CA ASN A 49 9.92 25.66 5.64
C ASN A 49 11.23 25.58 6.44
N THR A 50 11.55 24.37 6.90
CA THR A 50 12.83 24.03 7.49
C THR A 50 13.47 23.04 6.54
N SER A 51 14.60 23.42 5.94
CA SER A 51 15.64 22.45 5.63
C SER A 51 16.07 21.85 6.97
N THR A 52 15.27 20.92 7.48
CA THR A 52 15.55 20.17 8.69
C THR A 52 16.59 19.16 8.26
N LEU A 53 17.86 19.48 8.53
CA LEU A 53 18.91 18.48 8.49
C LEU A 53 18.44 17.30 9.33
N LEU A 54 18.35 16.13 8.71
CA LEU A 54 18.00 14.90 9.41
C LEU A 54 18.94 14.71 10.60
N PRO A 55 18.43 14.24 11.75
CA PRO A 55 19.28 13.97 12.90
C PRO A 55 20.36 12.96 12.51
N SER A 56 21.56 13.06 13.08
CA SER A 56 22.66 12.12 12.83
C SER A 56 22.31 10.66 13.15
N SER A 57 21.21 10.42 13.87
CA SER A 57 20.64 9.12 14.22
C SER A 57 19.48 8.68 13.30
N ALA A 58 19.30 9.33 12.14
CA ALA A 58 18.30 8.91 11.16
C ALA A 58 18.54 7.44 10.74
N PRO A 59 17.50 6.61 10.68
CA PRO A 59 17.64 5.18 10.47
C PRO A 59 17.98 4.87 9.01
N ALA A 60 18.74 3.81 8.76
CA ALA A 60 18.91 3.26 7.42
C ALA A 60 17.69 2.41 7.04
N VAL A 61 17.08 2.67 5.88
CA VAL A 61 15.85 2.01 5.44
C VAL A 61 16.07 1.28 4.12
N VAL A 62 15.71 -0.01 4.09
CA VAL A 62 15.52 -0.78 2.85
C VAL A 62 14.03 -0.85 2.55
N PHE A 63 13.62 -0.48 1.35
CA PHE A 63 12.25 -0.62 0.89
C PHE A 63 12.14 -1.66 -0.24
N LEU A 64 11.39 -2.73 0.02
CA LEU A 64 11.13 -3.83 -0.90
C LEU A 64 9.73 -3.69 -1.52
N SER A 65 9.65 -3.50 -2.84
CA SER A 65 8.36 -3.50 -3.55
C SER A 65 8.52 -3.78 -5.04
N ASN A 66 7.59 -4.54 -5.61
CA ASN A 66 7.54 -4.81 -7.05
C ASN A 66 6.48 -3.96 -7.79
N TYR A 67 5.94 -2.94 -7.11
CA TYR A 67 4.88 -2.08 -7.64
C TYR A 67 5.40 -0.64 -7.81
N PRO A 68 5.68 -0.19 -9.05
CA PRO A 68 6.30 1.11 -9.28
C PRO A 68 5.53 2.29 -8.71
N CYS A 69 4.18 2.26 -8.72
CA CYS A 69 3.38 3.35 -8.15
C CYS A 69 3.52 3.45 -6.62
N TRP A 70 3.64 2.33 -5.91
CA TRP A 70 3.86 2.33 -4.46
C TRP A 70 5.28 2.79 -4.12
N VAL A 71 6.27 2.40 -4.93
CA VAL A 71 7.64 2.92 -4.82
C VAL A 71 7.67 4.44 -4.98
N LYS A 72 7.05 4.95 -6.04
CA LYS A 72 6.98 6.39 -6.32
C LYS A 72 6.20 7.17 -5.24
N GLY A 73 5.21 6.54 -4.59
CA GLY A 73 4.44 7.15 -3.51
C GLY A 73 5.20 7.22 -2.17
N LEU A 74 5.89 6.15 -1.78
CA LEU A 74 6.54 6.06 -0.47
C LEU A 74 7.97 6.62 -0.44
N VAL A 75 8.76 6.49 -1.52
CA VAL A 75 10.17 6.94 -1.50
C VAL A 75 10.34 8.41 -1.10
N PRO A 76 9.61 9.38 -1.67
CA PRO A 76 9.74 10.79 -1.27
C PRO A 76 9.40 11.02 0.21
N LYS A 77 8.50 10.21 0.77
CA LYS A 77 8.09 10.27 2.17
C LYS A 77 9.16 9.69 3.10
N LEU A 78 9.77 8.57 2.71
CA LEU A 78 10.91 7.98 3.45
C LEU A 78 12.11 8.92 3.49
N GLN A 79 12.37 9.67 2.41
CA GLN A 79 13.47 10.65 2.38
C GLN A 79 13.31 11.81 3.40
N LEU A 80 12.11 12.00 3.95
CA LEU A 80 11.87 12.94 5.06
C LEU A 80 12.35 12.41 6.41
N VAL A 81 12.57 11.10 6.54
CA VAL A 81 12.96 10.44 7.79
C VAL A 81 14.30 9.71 7.70
N THR A 82 14.82 9.45 6.49
CA THR A 82 16.11 8.80 6.27
C THR A 82 16.92 9.44 5.14
N SER A 83 18.24 9.49 5.34
CA SER A 83 19.23 9.83 4.31
C SER A 83 19.91 8.60 3.70
N ARG A 84 19.68 7.41 4.27
CA ARG A 84 20.18 6.12 3.78
C ARG A 84 18.98 5.28 3.38
N LEU A 85 18.60 5.38 2.11
CA LEU A 85 17.46 4.69 1.54
C LEU A 85 17.90 3.81 0.38
N LEU A 86 17.62 2.51 0.47
CA LEU A 86 17.82 1.54 -0.60
C LEU A 86 16.48 0.96 -1.04
N VAL A 87 16.15 1.10 -2.32
CA VAL A 87 14.99 0.46 -2.96
C VAL A 87 15.43 -0.86 -3.58
N VAL A 88 14.69 -1.93 -3.29
CA VAL A 88 14.90 -3.25 -3.88
C VAL A 88 13.64 -3.66 -4.63
N SER A 89 13.78 -3.96 -5.93
CA SER A 89 12.65 -4.29 -6.79
C SER A 89 13.08 -5.17 -7.95
N ASN A 90 12.15 -5.97 -8.49
CA ASN A 90 12.35 -6.65 -9.77
C ASN A 90 12.03 -5.76 -11.00
N LYS A 91 11.61 -4.51 -10.78
CA LYS A 91 11.26 -3.55 -11.83
C LYS A 91 12.46 -2.69 -12.19
N THR A 92 13.05 -2.97 -13.35
CA THR A 92 14.22 -2.24 -13.84
C THR A 92 13.91 -0.77 -14.11
N GLU A 93 12.67 -0.41 -14.45
CA GLU A 93 12.28 0.99 -14.66
C GLU A 93 12.42 1.87 -13.40
N LEU A 94 12.50 1.28 -12.21
CA LEU A 94 12.67 2.03 -10.97
C LEU A 94 14.11 2.50 -10.75
N GLN A 95 15.09 1.96 -11.46
CA GLN A 95 16.49 2.36 -11.31
C GLN A 95 16.69 3.83 -11.69
N GLU A 96 16.07 4.28 -12.79
CA GLU A 96 16.16 5.67 -13.24
C GLU A 96 15.45 6.60 -12.26
N PHE A 97 14.25 6.23 -11.80
CA PHE A 97 13.54 6.97 -10.76
C PHE A 97 14.36 7.13 -9.46
N CYS A 98 14.98 6.05 -8.97
CA CYS A 98 15.78 6.12 -7.74
C CYS A 98 17.01 7.02 -7.92
N LYS A 99 17.64 6.99 -9.11
CA LYS A 99 18.73 7.90 -9.46
C LYS A 99 18.27 9.36 -9.48
N GLU A 100 17.11 9.65 -10.05
CA GLU A 100 16.55 11.01 -10.12
C GLU A 100 16.21 11.58 -8.74
N VAL A 101 15.60 10.77 -7.88
CA VAL A 101 15.22 11.21 -6.52
C VAL A 101 16.37 11.12 -5.51
N GLY A 102 17.49 10.49 -5.88
CA GLY A 102 18.69 10.40 -5.03
C GLY A 102 18.60 9.34 -3.93
N CYS A 103 18.16 8.12 -4.26
CA CYS A 103 18.26 6.95 -3.39
C CYS A 103 18.95 5.77 -4.09
N ASP A 104 19.48 4.84 -3.28
CA ASP A 104 20.14 3.65 -3.80
C ASP A 104 19.10 2.69 -4.40
N PHE A 105 19.50 1.91 -5.41
CA PHE A 105 18.66 0.89 -6.03
C PHE A 105 19.40 -0.43 -6.17
N MET A 106 18.71 -1.53 -5.88
CA MET A 106 19.19 -2.89 -6.09
C MET A 106 18.13 -3.71 -6.82
N LEU A 107 18.54 -4.35 -7.92
CA LEU A 107 17.66 -5.22 -8.68
C LEU A 107 17.48 -6.55 -7.94
N PHE A 108 16.23 -6.93 -7.71
CA PHE A 108 15.88 -8.26 -7.25
C PHE A 108 15.66 -9.19 -8.46
N PRO A 109 16.24 -10.41 -8.48
CA PRO A 109 16.11 -11.34 -9.59
C PRO A 109 14.64 -11.59 -10.00
N LEU A 110 14.35 -11.42 -11.28
CA LEU A 110 13.02 -11.60 -11.87
C LEU A 110 12.47 -13.00 -11.59
N CYS A 111 11.33 -13.05 -10.93
CA CYS A 111 10.43 -14.20 -10.90
C CYS A 111 9.16 -13.79 -11.65
N SER A 112 8.62 -14.65 -12.51
CA SER A 112 7.44 -14.37 -13.34
C SER A 112 6.25 -13.85 -12.53
N ASP A 113 6.16 -14.26 -11.26
CA ASP A 113 5.15 -13.84 -10.29
C ASP A 113 5.61 -14.19 -8.85
N SER A 114 5.22 -13.39 -7.84
CA SER A 114 5.62 -13.60 -6.43
C SER A 114 5.20 -14.96 -5.84
N LEU A 115 4.25 -15.65 -6.47
CA LEU A 115 3.65 -16.89 -5.97
C LEU A 115 4.43 -18.12 -6.45
N SER A 116 5.13 -18.02 -7.57
CA SER A 116 6.06 -19.02 -8.07
C SER A 116 7.46 -18.88 -7.45
N PHE A 117 7.73 -17.81 -6.69
CA PHE A 117 9.05 -17.53 -6.10
C PHE A 117 9.60 -18.71 -5.30
N ALA A 118 8.83 -19.22 -4.33
CA ALA A 118 9.29 -20.33 -3.49
C ALA A 118 9.57 -21.61 -4.29
N ARG A 119 8.79 -21.85 -5.35
CA ARG A 119 8.97 -22.99 -6.25
C ARG A 119 10.23 -22.83 -7.10
N ILE A 120 10.41 -21.67 -7.72
CA ILE A 120 11.55 -21.38 -8.58
C ILE A 120 12.85 -21.37 -7.76
N CYS A 121 12.86 -20.79 -6.56
CA CYS A 121 14.01 -20.91 -5.64
C CYS A 121 14.36 -22.35 -5.28
N LYS A 122 13.37 -23.25 -5.23
CA LYS A 122 13.61 -24.67 -4.92
C LYS A 122 14.12 -25.43 -6.14
N GLU A 123 13.59 -25.14 -7.32
CA GLU A 123 13.86 -25.87 -8.57
C GLU A 123 15.10 -25.35 -9.31
N ASP A 124 15.44 -24.06 -9.17
CA ASP A 124 16.55 -23.41 -9.87
C ASP A 124 17.65 -22.96 -8.89
N ALA A 125 18.76 -23.70 -8.89
CA ALA A 125 19.92 -23.41 -8.05
C ALA A 125 20.61 -22.09 -8.39
N THR A 126 20.59 -21.68 -9.66
CA THR A 126 21.17 -20.42 -10.11
C THR A 126 20.33 -19.25 -9.61
N TYR A 127 19.01 -19.33 -9.79
CA TYR A 127 18.08 -18.32 -9.27
C TYR A 127 18.20 -18.18 -7.74
N ARG A 128 18.24 -19.31 -7.03
CA ARG A 128 18.47 -19.32 -5.57
C ARG A 128 19.77 -18.64 -5.18
N SER A 129 20.87 -18.90 -5.89
CA SER A 129 22.16 -18.25 -5.62
C SER A 129 22.09 -16.73 -5.80
N GLN A 130 21.39 -16.25 -6.84
CA GLN A 130 21.20 -14.82 -7.09
C GLN A 130 20.37 -14.15 -5.97
N VAL A 131 19.31 -14.82 -5.52
CA VAL A 131 18.48 -14.35 -4.40
C VAL A 131 19.28 -14.28 -3.10
N GLU A 132 20.07 -15.31 -2.79
CA GLU A 132 20.93 -15.32 -1.59
C GLU A 132 22.00 -14.23 -1.64
N ALA A 133 22.53 -13.91 -2.83
CA ALA A 133 23.46 -12.80 -3.01
C ALA A 133 22.81 -11.44 -2.69
N VAL A 134 21.52 -11.25 -3.02
CA VAL A 134 20.77 -10.06 -2.61
C VAL A 134 20.65 -10.00 -1.09
N TYR A 135 20.25 -11.09 -0.43
CA TYR A 135 20.16 -11.10 1.04
C TYR A 135 21.51 -10.89 1.72
N ALA A 136 22.60 -11.40 1.16
CA ALA A 136 23.95 -11.09 1.64
C ALA A 136 24.27 -9.59 1.51
N ALA A 137 23.99 -8.99 0.36
CA ALA A 137 24.19 -7.55 0.16
C ALA A 137 23.33 -6.70 1.11
N LEU A 138 22.10 -7.13 1.42
CA LEU A 138 21.26 -6.45 2.41
C LEU A 138 21.82 -6.55 3.84
N ARG A 139 22.45 -7.68 4.21
CA ARG A 139 23.16 -7.80 5.50
C ARG A 139 24.34 -6.85 5.57
N ASP A 140 25.14 -6.78 4.51
CA ASP A 140 26.30 -5.89 4.44
C ASP A 140 25.90 -4.40 4.44
N TRP A 141 24.75 -4.08 3.85
CA TRP A 141 24.20 -2.72 3.85
C TRP A 141 23.71 -2.28 5.25
N ALA A 142 23.43 -3.24 6.15
CA ALA A 142 23.08 -3.05 7.56
C ALA A 142 21.92 -2.06 7.78
N PRO A 143 20.69 -2.37 7.32
CA PRO A 143 19.52 -1.53 7.55
C PRO A 143 19.11 -1.50 9.03
N ASP A 144 18.54 -0.39 9.48
CA ASP A 144 17.75 -0.33 10.71
C ASP A 144 16.34 -0.89 10.48
N PHE A 145 15.74 -0.55 9.33
CA PHE A 145 14.42 -1.01 8.93
C PHE A 145 14.46 -1.66 7.56
N LEU A 146 13.70 -2.75 7.42
CA LEU A 146 13.34 -3.33 6.15
C LEU A 146 11.82 -3.20 6.04
N VAL A 147 11.33 -2.50 5.02
CA VAL A 147 9.89 -2.31 4.77
C VAL A 147 9.51 -3.09 3.52
N ALA A 148 8.51 -3.95 3.58
CA ALA A 148 7.95 -4.59 2.39
C ALA A 148 6.52 -4.12 2.12
N ALA A 149 6.21 -3.86 0.86
CA ALA A 149 4.85 -3.57 0.40
C ALA A 149 4.66 -4.19 -1.00
N GLY A 150 3.84 -5.24 -1.09
CA GLY A 150 3.62 -5.94 -2.37
C GLY A 150 4.90 -6.61 -2.89
N PHE A 151 5.61 -7.31 -2.00
CA PHE A 151 6.81 -8.08 -2.29
C PHE A 151 6.55 -9.58 -2.09
N HIS A 152 7.49 -10.46 -2.44
CA HIS A 152 7.36 -11.88 -2.14
C HIS A 152 7.60 -12.17 -0.65
N VAL A 153 7.22 -13.38 -0.23
CA VAL A 153 7.44 -13.85 1.14
C VAL A 153 8.94 -13.92 1.41
N LEU A 154 9.38 -13.22 2.45
CA LEU A 154 10.78 -13.24 2.88
C LEU A 154 11.07 -14.49 3.71
N PRO A 155 12.22 -15.17 3.49
CA PRO A 155 12.64 -16.25 4.36
C PRO A 155 13.00 -15.70 5.77
N PRO A 156 12.95 -16.52 6.83
CA PRO A 156 13.23 -16.07 8.20
C PRO A 156 14.58 -15.36 8.35
N HIS A 157 15.63 -15.84 7.67
CA HIS A 157 16.96 -15.23 7.71
C HIS A 157 17.02 -13.82 7.09
N ALA A 158 16.04 -13.45 6.26
CA ALA A 158 15.93 -12.12 5.66
C ALA A 158 15.13 -11.18 6.57
N VAL A 159 14.10 -11.71 7.24
CA VAL A 159 13.30 -10.98 8.25
C VAL A 159 14.16 -10.50 9.42
N THR A 160 15.23 -11.22 9.76
CA THR A 160 16.15 -10.87 10.85
C THR A 160 17.32 -9.96 10.45
N ILE A 161 17.41 -9.53 9.18
CA ILE A 161 18.47 -8.63 8.70
C ILE A 161 18.45 -7.24 9.38
N PRO A 162 17.31 -6.54 9.47
CA PRO A 162 17.30 -5.17 10.00
C PRO A 162 17.62 -5.13 11.50
N GLY A 163 18.40 -4.14 11.91
CA GLY A 163 18.81 -3.96 13.31
C GLY A 163 17.68 -3.52 14.25
N GLN A 164 16.57 -3.00 13.73
CA GLN A 164 15.41 -2.60 14.52
C GLN A 164 14.17 -3.44 14.20
N ALA A 165 13.70 -3.45 12.94
CA ALA A 165 12.54 -4.26 12.55
C ALA A 165 12.41 -4.48 11.05
N ALA A 166 11.86 -5.64 10.68
CA ALA A 166 11.26 -5.88 9.38
C ALA A 166 9.75 -5.59 9.47
N LEU A 167 9.25 -4.74 8.59
CA LEU A 167 7.87 -4.26 8.56
C LEU A 167 7.20 -4.71 7.27
N ASN A 168 5.93 -5.12 7.37
CA ASN A 168 5.09 -5.41 6.21
C ASN A 168 3.91 -4.46 6.20
N PHE A 169 3.67 -3.82 5.04
CA PHE A 169 2.41 -3.19 4.75
C PHE A 169 1.45 -4.23 4.16
N HIS A 170 0.31 -4.42 4.81
CA HIS A 170 -0.71 -5.36 4.36
C HIS A 170 -2.07 -4.65 4.20
N PRO A 171 -2.71 -4.73 3.02
CA PRO A 171 -3.98 -4.05 2.75
C PRO A 171 -5.18 -4.88 3.25
N SER A 172 -5.16 -5.22 4.54
CA SER A 172 -6.32 -5.75 5.23
C SER A 172 -6.30 -5.44 6.72
N LYS A 173 -7.45 -5.68 7.37
CA LYS A 173 -7.56 -5.79 8.82
C LYS A 173 -6.99 -7.11 9.32
N LEU A 174 -5.67 -7.21 9.47
CA LEU A 174 -5.10 -8.41 10.09
C LEU A 174 -5.65 -8.61 11.50
N PRO A 175 -5.97 -9.88 11.88
CA PRO A 175 -5.58 -11.14 11.20
C PRO A 175 -6.53 -11.63 10.08
N LEU A 176 -7.55 -10.86 9.70
CA LEU A 176 -8.40 -11.21 8.56
C LEU A 176 -7.66 -11.01 7.24
N TYR A 177 -7.94 -11.86 6.25
CA TYR A 177 -7.41 -11.74 4.89
C TYR A 177 -5.87 -11.81 4.80
N ARG A 178 -5.24 -12.71 5.57
CA ARG A 178 -3.80 -13.05 5.45
C ARG A 178 -3.48 -13.63 4.07
N GLY A 179 -2.23 -13.46 3.64
CA GLY A 179 -1.69 -14.06 2.43
C GLY A 179 -2.02 -13.26 1.17
N GLY A 180 -1.95 -13.96 0.03
CA GLY A 180 -2.10 -13.33 -1.28
C GLY A 180 -3.53 -12.86 -1.59
N LEU A 181 -3.62 -11.87 -2.48
CA LEU A 181 -4.88 -11.33 -3.02
C LEU A 181 -5.90 -10.79 -1.98
N PRO A 182 -5.46 -10.00 -0.98
CA PRO A 182 -6.34 -9.48 0.08
C PRO A 182 -7.46 -8.56 -0.43
N PHE A 183 -7.22 -7.77 -1.49
CA PHE A 183 -8.25 -6.92 -2.09
C PHE A 183 -9.39 -7.77 -2.68
N GLN A 184 -9.03 -8.79 -3.45
CA GLN A 184 -9.97 -9.70 -4.09
C GLN A 184 -10.81 -10.43 -3.05
N ALA A 185 -10.15 -10.97 -2.01
CA ALA A 185 -10.85 -11.70 -0.95
C ALA A 185 -11.90 -10.82 -0.23
N GLN A 186 -11.59 -9.55 0.02
CA GLN A 186 -12.53 -8.61 0.65
C GLN A 186 -13.70 -8.27 -0.28
N ILE A 187 -13.45 -8.01 -1.56
CA ILE A 187 -14.52 -7.77 -2.54
C ILE A 187 -15.45 -8.98 -2.65
N LEU A 188 -14.88 -10.19 -2.78
CA LEU A 188 -15.66 -11.42 -2.94
C LEU A 188 -16.52 -11.75 -1.72
N ARG A 189 -16.05 -11.42 -0.52
CA ARG A 189 -16.84 -11.57 0.71
C ARG A 189 -17.89 -10.49 0.91
N GLY A 190 -17.98 -9.54 -0.02
CA GLY A 190 -18.94 -8.45 0.07
C GLY A 190 -18.64 -7.45 1.17
N GLU A 191 -17.37 -7.33 1.57
CA GLU A 191 -16.96 -6.28 2.51
C GLU A 191 -17.28 -4.91 1.93
N THR A 192 -17.74 -4.00 2.80
CA THR A 192 -18.05 -2.63 2.41
C THR A 192 -16.89 -1.68 2.67
N ARG A 193 -15.98 -2.05 3.58
CA ARG A 193 -14.83 -1.25 4.00
C ARG A 193 -13.55 -2.08 4.05
N LEU A 194 -12.48 -1.48 3.54
CA LEU A 194 -11.13 -2.00 3.49
C LEU A 194 -10.34 -1.25 4.56
N GLU A 195 -9.69 -1.98 5.46
CA GLU A 195 -8.65 -1.42 6.32
C GLU A 195 -7.29 -1.89 5.83
N CYS A 196 -6.24 -1.18 6.22
CA CYS A 196 -4.87 -1.59 5.98
C CYS A 196 -4.04 -1.44 7.27
N CYS A 197 -2.92 -2.15 7.34
CA CYS A 197 -2.06 -2.11 8.50
C CYS A 197 -0.59 -2.22 8.13
N VAL A 198 0.26 -1.74 9.05
CA VAL A 198 1.69 -2.02 9.05
C VAL A 198 2.00 -2.82 10.31
N HIS A 199 2.63 -3.98 10.14
CA HIS A 199 2.98 -4.87 11.25
C HIS A 199 4.44 -5.29 11.19
N VAL A 200 4.98 -5.68 12.34
CA VAL A 200 6.30 -6.33 12.41
C VAL A 200 6.19 -7.73 11.81
N MET A 201 7.12 -8.08 10.92
CA MET A 201 7.22 -9.41 10.33
C MET A 201 7.78 -10.42 11.33
N THR A 202 7.26 -11.64 11.29
CA THR A 202 7.82 -12.81 11.98
C THR A 202 8.14 -13.91 10.97
N ASP A 203 8.46 -15.11 11.46
CA ASP A 203 8.55 -16.32 10.63
C ASP A 203 7.18 -16.81 10.11
N ILE A 204 6.10 -16.25 10.63
CA ILE A 204 4.72 -16.55 10.23
C ILE A 204 4.18 -15.41 9.35
N ILE A 205 3.75 -15.75 8.12
CA ILE A 205 3.23 -14.79 7.13
C ILE A 205 2.00 -14.05 7.69
N ASP A 206 2.04 -12.72 7.70
CA ASP A 206 0.94 -11.85 8.11
C ASP A 206 0.33 -12.21 9.47
N ASP A 207 1.15 -12.57 10.45
CA ASP A 207 0.68 -13.01 11.78
C ASP A 207 0.04 -11.89 12.62
N ALA A 208 0.43 -10.63 12.35
CA ALA A 208 -0.01 -9.43 13.04
C ALA A 208 0.13 -9.46 14.56
N GLN A 209 1.18 -10.10 15.09
CA GLN A 209 1.45 -10.11 16.53
C GLN A 209 1.77 -8.70 17.08
N ASP A 210 2.41 -7.83 16.27
CA ASP A 210 2.67 -6.43 16.61
C ASP A 210 2.28 -5.53 15.43
N VAL A 211 1.01 -5.07 15.45
CA VAL A 211 0.51 -4.07 14.51
C VAL A 211 0.85 -2.68 15.04
N LEU A 212 1.58 -1.91 14.23
CA LEU A 212 2.13 -0.61 14.61
C LEU A 212 1.24 0.55 14.17
N ALA A 213 0.60 0.41 13.02
CA ALA A 213 -0.27 1.44 12.44
C ALA A 213 -1.46 0.81 11.72
N ARG A 214 -2.60 1.49 11.73
CA ARG A 214 -3.83 1.10 11.02
C ARG A 214 -4.38 2.27 10.24
N GLY A 215 -4.75 2.01 8.99
CA GLY A 215 -5.29 3.00 8.07
C GLY A 215 -6.77 3.30 8.25
N VAL A 216 -7.20 4.38 7.59
CA VAL A 216 -8.60 4.77 7.47
C VAL A 216 -9.36 3.74 6.63
N GLU A 217 -10.63 3.52 6.97
CA GLU A 217 -11.53 2.66 6.21
C GLU A 217 -11.79 3.23 4.80
N ILE A 218 -11.35 2.49 3.78
CA ILE A 218 -11.58 2.79 2.37
C ILE A 218 -12.85 2.07 1.92
N SER A 219 -13.80 2.79 1.33
CA SER A 219 -15.01 2.16 0.76
C SER A 219 -14.63 1.21 -0.37
N LEU A 220 -15.15 -0.03 -0.36
CA LEU A 220 -15.06 -0.95 -1.50
C LEU A 220 -16.20 -0.76 -2.49
N GLU A 221 -17.23 0.03 -2.17
CA GLU A 221 -18.42 0.16 -3.00
C GLU A 221 -18.08 0.70 -4.40
N GLY A 222 -18.62 0.05 -5.44
CA GLY A 222 -18.30 0.32 -6.85
C GLY A 222 -16.84 0.13 -7.32
N LYS A 223 -15.88 -0.12 -6.43
CA LYS A 223 -14.45 -0.11 -6.79
C LYS A 223 -13.91 -1.46 -7.28
N THR A 224 -13.09 -1.41 -8.31
CA THR A 224 -12.27 -2.54 -8.76
C THR A 224 -11.04 -2.70 -7.88
N THR A 225 -10.40 -3.87 -7.93
CA THR A 225 -9.10 -4.07 -7.26
C THR A 225 -8.06 -3.05 -7.70
N GLN A 226 -8.03 -2.67 -8.98
CA GLN A 226 -7.09 -1.65 -9.46
C GLN A 226 -7.31 -0.29 -8.80
N GLN A 227 -8.57 0.16 -8.68
CA GLN A 227 -8.89 1.43 -8.03
C GLN A 227 -8.51 1.41 -6.55
N LEU A 228 -8.81 0.31 -5.83
CA LEU A 228 -8.40 0.14 -4.44
C LEU A 228 -6.87 0.14 -4.30
N PHE A 229 -6.16 -0.50 -5.24
CA PHE A 229 -4.70 -0.56 -5.24
C PHE A 229 -4.06 0.82 -5.41
N GLU A 230 -4.61 1.66 -6.28
CA GLU A 230 -4.17 3.04 -6.50
C GLU A 230 -4.47 3.93 -5.29
N GLU A 231 -5.68 3.84 -4.73
CA GLU A 231 -6.11 4.62 -3.56
C GLU A 231 -5.31 4.24 -2.30
N VAL A 232 -5.12 2.95 -2.05
CA VAL A 232 -4.23 2.47 -0.99
C VAL A 232 -2.80 2.97 -1.20
N GLY A 233 -2.32 2.97 -2.45
CA GLY A 233 -0.99 3.48 -2.82
C GLY A 233 -0.75 4.93 -2.39
N GLN A 234 -1.81 5.74 -2.28
CA GLN A 234 -1.72 7.14 -1.83
C GLN A 234 -1.72 7.27 -0.30
N LEU A 235 -2.38 6.34 0.41
CA LEU A 235 -2.63 6.44 1.84
C LEU A 235 -1.60 5.67 2.68
N PHE A 236 -1.09 4.54 2.18
CA PHE A 236 -0.18 3.71 2.95
C PHE A 236 1.14 4.36 3.37
N PRO A 237 1.71 5.37 2.65
CA PRO A 237 2.99 5.91 3.04
C PRO A 237 3.00 6.52 4.45
N GLU A 238 1.89 7.16 4.85
CA GLU A 238 1.75 7.76 6.18
C GLU A 238 1.77 6.68 7.27
N LEU A 239 1.16 5.51 7.02
CA LEU A 239 1.17 4.40 7.98
C LEU A 239 2.56 3.78 8.14
N VAL A 240 3.35 3.74 7.06
CA VAL A 240 4.74 3.26 7.14
C VAL A 240 5.58 4.22 7.97
N LEU A 241 5.42 5.53 7.79
CA LEU A 241 6.12 6.52 8.60
C LEU A 241 5.72 6.44 10.08
N GLU A 242 4.43 6.33 10.37
CA GLU A 242 3.91 6.15 11.74
C GLU A 242 4.49 4.90 12.41
N ALA A 243 4.60 3.79 11.67
CA ALA A 243 5.17 2.55 12.18
C ALA A 243 6.66 2.67 12.52
N ILE A 244 7.45 3.31 11.64
CA ILE A 244 8.87 3.59 11.88
C ILE A 244 9.02 4.48 13.11
N GLU A 245 8.26 5.56 13.18
CA GLU A 245 8.29 6.49 14.31
C GLU A 245 7.92 5.78 15.62
N THR A 246 6.89 4.94 15.62
CA THR A 246 6.46 4.15 16.79
C THR A 246 7.60 3.30 17.33
N ILE A 247 8.34 2.61 16.46
CA ILE A 247 9.49 1.79 16.91
C ILE A 247 10.61 2.66 17.44
N GLN A 248 10.94 3.77 16.77
CA GLN A 248 11.99 4.67 17.23
C GLN A 248 11.66 5.26 18.62
N GLN A 249 10.41 5.67 18.84
CA GLN A 249 9.95 6.15 20.13
C GLN A 249 10.02 5.04 21.21
N ARG A 250 9.60 3.80 20.88
CA ARG A 250 9.74 2.64 21.79
C ARG A 250 11.21 2.40 22.17
N LYS A 251 12.14 2.51 21.21
CA LYS A 251 13.59 2.37 21.45
C LYS A 251 14.11 3.45 22.40
N THR A 252 13.76 4.72 22.18
CA THR A 252 14.13 5.83 23.07
C THR A 252 13.61 5.60 24.49
N ARG A 253 12.32 5.27 24.63
CA ARG A 253 11.73 4.99 25.96
C ARG A 253 12.40 3.80 26.66
N ARG A 254 12.74 2.73 25.94
CA ARG A 254 13.45 1.56 26.52
C ARG A 254 14.86 1.91 26.97
N ALA A 255 15.58 2.73 26.21
CA ALA A 255 16.90 3.23 26.61
C ALA A 255 16.83 4.10 27.87
N GLU A 256 15.72 4.80 28.07
CA GLU A 256 15.46 5.60 29.27
C GLU A 256 14.93 4.78 30.46
N ALA A 257 14.28 3.63 30.22
CA ALA A 257 13.48 2.92 31.23
C ALA A 257 14.07 1.62 31.80
N ALA A 258 15.08 0.99 31.19
CA ALA A 258 15.80 -0.20 31.69
C ALA A 258 15.05 -1.11 32.72
N GLU A 259 13.99 -1.82 32.31
CA GLU A 259 13.59 -3.20 32.74
C GLU A 259 12.40 -3.72 31.88
N PRO A 260 12.23 -5.06 31.70
CA PRO A 260 11.48 -5.63 30.57
C PRO A 260 10.05 -6.07 30.90
N SER A 261 9.14 -5.94 29.92
CA SER A 261 7.81 -6.55 29.96
C SER A 261 7.59 -7.51 28.78
N VAL A 262 7.20 -8.74 29.12
CA VAL A 262 6.79 -9.83 28.21
C VAL A 262 5.37 -9.56 27.70
N VAL A 263 5.13 -9.77 26.41
CA VAL A 263 3.78 -9.73 25.81
C VAL A 263 3.35 -11.15 25.46
N GLY A 264 2.14 -11.53 25.89
CA GLY A 264 1.57 -12.86 25.73
C GLY A 264 0.97 -13.11 24.35
N GLN A 265 1.10 -14.36 23.89
CA GLN A 265 0.48 -14.90 22.67
C GLN A 265 -1.02 -15.18 22.89
N GLY A 266 -1.83 -14.78 21.91
CA GLY A 266 -3.22 -15.24 21.77
C GLY A 266 -3.39 -15.91 20.41
N ASP A 267 -4.10 -17.03 20.38
CA ASP A 267 -4.39 -17.81 19.17
C ASP A 267 -5.42 -17.12 18.26
N LEU A 268 -5.24 -17.25 16.94
CA LEU A 268 -6.09 -16.61 15.91
C LEU A 268 -6.50 -17.59 14.79
N PRO A 269 -7.69 -17.43 14.17
CA PRO A 269 -8.25 -18.40 13.23
C PRO A 269 -7.65 -18.34 11.82
N HIS A 270 -7.83 -19.45 11.10
CA HIS A 270 -7.22 -19.78 9.80
C HIS A 270 -7.73 -18.96 8.59
N SER A 271 -6.83 -18.86 7.60
CA SER A 271 -6.97 -18.27 6.27
C SER A 271 -8.20 -18.69 5.47
N PHE A 272 -8.71 -17.80 4.60
CA PHE A 272 -9.63 -18.18 3.52
C PHE A 272 -8.87 -18.97 2.45
N GLY A 273 -9.31 -20.20 2.18
CA GLY A 273 -8.66 -21.10 1.25
C GLY A 273 -9.08 -20.85 -0.20
N VAL A 274 -8.28 -20.10 -0.95
CA VAL A 274 -8.28 -20.22 -2.42
C VAL A 274 -7.72 -21.61 -2.73
N LYS A 275 -8.54 -22.52 -3.28
CA LYS A 275 -8.08 -23.88 -3.61
C LYS A 275 -7.35 -23.87 -4.95
N ALA A 276 -6.21 -24.56 -4.98
CA ALA A 276 -5.50 -24.88 -6.21
C ALA A 276 -6.40 -25.70 -7.15
N GLU A 277 -6.72 -25.17 -8.32
CA GLU A 277 -7.50 -25.86 -9.35
C GLU A 277 -6.56 -26.68 -10.23
N THR A 278 -7.05 -27.79 -10.80
CA THR A 278 -6.33 -28.55 -11.81
C THR A 278 -7.17 -28.61 -13.09
N TRP A 279 -6.62 -28.21 -14.23
CA TRP A 279 -7.27 -28.26 -15.54
C TRP A 279 -6.39 -28.93 -16.59
N ILE A 280 -6.96 -29.22 -17.75
CA ILE A 280 -6.22 -29.66 -18.92
C ILE A 280 -6.22 -28.49 -19.90
N ASP A 281 -5.04 -28.09 -20.39
CA ASP A 281 -4.93 -27.01 -21.37
C ASP A 281 -5.22 -27.49 -22.80
N GLU A 282 -5.18 -26.56 -23.75
CA GLU A 282 -5.40 -26.81 -25.19
C GLU A 282 -4.40 -27.79 -25.83
N THR A 283 -3.28 -28.07 -25.16
CA THR A 283 -2.28 -29.06 -25.61
C THR A 283 -2.52 -30.45 -25.02
N GLY A 284 -3.52 -30.61 -24.14
CA GLY A 284 -3.80 -31.85 -23.43
C GLY A 284 -2.97 -32.02 -22.15
N GLU A 285 -2.20 -31.01 -21.73
CA GLU A 285 -1.39 -31.08 -20.52
C GLU A 285 -2.19 -30.72 -19.26
N LYS A 286 -2.01 -31.52 -18.20
CA LYS A 286 -2.61 -31.27 -16.89
C LYS A 286 -1.86 -30.15 -16.16
N LYS A 287 -2.51 -29.00 -15.97
CA LYS A 287 -2.01 -27.81 -15.26
C LYS A 287 -2.68 -27.67 -13.90
N ARG A 288 -1.99 -27.09 -12.92
CA ARG A 288 -2.53 -26.80 -11.59
C ARG A 288 -2.30 -25.32 -11.24
N SER A 289 -3.32 -24.59 -10.81
CA SER A 289 -3.13 -23.24 -10.24
C SER A 289 -2.58 -23.39 -8.83
N ASN A 290 -1.66 -22.52 -8.44
CA ASN A 290 -1.32 -22.39 -7.03
C ASN A 290 -2.42 -21.55 -6.37
N ALA A 291 -2.78 -21.88 -5.13
CA ALA A 291 -3.62 -21.04 -4.31
C ALA A 291 -3.07 -19.60 -4.32
N GLY A 292 -3.87 -18.64 -4.80
CA GLY A 292 -3.47 -17.23 -4.94
C GLY A 292 -2.92 -16.83 -6.32
N VAL A 293 -2.73 -17.73 -7.28
CA VAL A 293 -2.27 -17.39 -8.65
C VAL A 293 -3.45 -17.02 -9.55
N LEU A 294 -3.42 -15.80 -10.09
CA LEU A 294 -4.42 -15.22 -10.99
C LEU A 294 -4.48 -15.86 -12.39
N SER A 295 -3.85 -17.02 -12.63
CA SER A 295 -3.85 -17.66 -13.94
C SER A 295 -5.19 -18.33 -14.27
N ARG A 296 -5.86 -18.88 -13.25
CA ARG A 296 -7.24 -19.39 -13.30
C ARG A 296 -7.77 -19.56 -11.87
N VAL A 297 -8.82 -18.81 -11.53
CA VAL A 297 -9.50 -18.87 -10.23
C VAL A 297 -10.92 -19.35 -10.46
N ARG A 298 -11.25 -20.53 -9.95
CA ARG A 298 -12.63 -20.99 -9.86
C ARG A 298 -13.24 -20.47 -8.57
N ILE A 299 -14.37 -19.79 -8.71
CA ILE A 299 -15.17 -19.31 -7.58
C ILE A 299 -16.45 -20.15 -7.57
N GLU A 300 -16.71 -20.82 -6.46
CA GLU A 300 -17.91 -21.63 -6.26
C GLU A 300 -18.83 -20.89 -5.30
N TRP A 301 -20.10 -20.74 -5.70
CA TRP A 301 -21.15 -20.09 -4.94
C TRP A 301 -22.31 -21.08 -4.78
N GLU A 302 -23.09 -20.95 -3.71
CA GLU A 302 -24.30 -21.77 -3.55
C GLU A 302 -25.41 -21.31 -4.51
N GLU A 303 -25.47 -20.01 -4.82
CA GLU A 303 -26.39 -19.41 -5.80
C GLU A 303 -25.66 -18.32 -6.61
N ASP A 304 -25.86 -18.30 -7.93
CA ASP A 304 -25.33 -17.26 -8.82
C ASP A 304 -26.21 -16.00 -8.78
N SER A 305 -26.02 -15.15 -7.76
CA SER A 305 -26.68 -13.85 -7.73
C SER A 305 -25.98 -12.83 -8.63
N ALA A 306 -26.73 -11.88 -9.20
CA ALA A 306 -26.14 -10.78 -9.98
C ALA A 306 -25.09 -9.98 -9.16
N VAL A 307 -25.28 -9.91 -7.84
CA VAL A 307 -24.36 -9.23 -6.91
C VAL A 307 -23.04 -10.00 -6.81
N ASP A 308 -23.09 -11.32 -6.78
CA ASP A 308 -21.90 -12.15 -6.64
C ASP A 308 -21.05 -12.16 -7.93
N ILE A 309 -21.72 -12.17 -9.08
CA ILE A 309 -21.07 -12.01 -10.39
C ILE A 309 -20.41 -10.63 -10.50
N GLU A 310 -21.11 -9.57 -10.09
CA GLU A 310 -20.57 -8.21 -10.10
C GLU A 310 -19.32 -8.08 -9.22
N ARG A 311 -19.36 -8.64 -8.01
CA ARG A 311 -18.21 -8.70 -7.10
C ARG A 311 -17.04 -9.44 -7.71
N ALA A 312 -17.28 -10.60 -8.34
CA ALA A 312 -16.24 -11.36 -9.03
C ALA A 312 -15.59 -10.53 -10.13
N CYS A 313 -16.39 -9.88 -10.98
CA CYS A 313 -15.89 -9.01 -12.03
C CYS A 313 -14.98 -7.92 -11.46
N ARG A 314 -15.42 -7.18 -10.44
CA ARG A 314 -14.59 -6.14 -9.80
C ARG A 314 -13.33 -6.67 -9.14
N ALA A 315 -13.42 -7.80 -8.47
CA ALA A 315 -12.29 -8.43 -7.76
C ALA A 315 -11.17 -8.74 -8.74
N PHE A 316 -11.50 -9.28 -9.91
CA PHE A 316 -10.50 -9.69 -10.90
C PHE A 316 -10.25 -8.69 -12.01
N THR A 317 -10.96 -7.56 -12.04
CA THR A 317 -10.62 -6.43 -12.91
C THR A 317 -9.33 -5.76 -12.43
N VAL A 318 -8.23 -6.20 -13.04
CA VAL A 318 -6.88 -5.64 -12.97
C VAL A 318 -6.36 -5.44 -14.40
N GLN A 319 -5.29 -4.66 -14.59
CA GLN A 319 -4.60 -4.65 -15.88
C GLN A 319 -4.23 -6.09 -16.29
N GLY A 320 -4.88 -6.61 -17.33
CA GLY A 320 -4.69 -7.98 -17.82
C GLY A 320 -5.81 -8.99 -17.51
N PHE A 321 -6.95 -8.58 -16.96
CA PHE A 321 -8.12 -9.47 -16.87
C PHE A 321 -8.61 -9.86 -18.27
N LYS A 322 -8.61 -11.16 -18.58
CA LYS A 322 -8.98 -11.69 -19.89
C LYS A 322 -10.45 -12.09 -20.03
N GLY A 323 -11.25 -11.93 -18.96
CA GLY A 323 -12.69 -12.25 -18.94
C GLY A 323 -13.09 -13.22 -17.82
N LEU A 324 -14.38 -13.23 -17.50
CA LEU A 324 -15.03 -14.18 -16.58
C LEU A 324 -15.72 -15.27 -17.42
N ARG A 325 -15.55 -16.55 -17.07
CA ARG A 325 -16.32 -17.66 -17.64
C ARG A 325 -17.28 -18.19 -16.59
N LEU A 326 -18.56 -18.20 -16.89
CA LEU A 326 -19.61 -18.82 -16.08
C LEU A 326 -19.87 -20.23 -16.61
N ASP A 327 -19.56 -21.25 -15.82
CA ASP A 327 -19.90 -22.64 -16.16
C ASP A 327 -21.31 -22.93 -15.64
N GLY A 328 -22.33 -22.89 -16.51
CA GLY A 328 -23.71 -23.06 -16.04
C GLY A 328 -24.86 -23.09 -17.06
N ALA A 329 -24.61 -23.00 -18.36
CA ALA A 329 -25.66 -23.31 -19.33
C ALA A 329 -25.54 -24.78 -19.73
N GLU A 330 -26.58 -25.59 -19.51
CA GLU A 330 -26.75 -26.87 -20.19
C GLU A 330 -26.73 -26.63 -21.71
N GLY A 331 -25.54 -26.66 -22.28
CA GLY A 331 -25.26 -26.49 -23.69
C GLY A 331 -24.00 -27.29 -23.94
N GLU A 332 -24.09 -28.21 -24.90
CA GLU A 332 -23.08 -29.23 -25.21
C GLU A 332 -21.64 -28.74 -25.02
N ARG A 333 -20.86 -29.59 -24.35
CA ARG A 333 -19.41 -29.50 -24.34
C ARG A 333 -18.91 -29.66 -25.78
N THR A 334 -18.85 -28.58 -26.53
CA THR A 334 -18.14 -28.56 -27.81
C THR A 334 -16.68 -28.32 -27.49
N ASP A 335 -15.88 -29.39 -27.59
CA ASP A 335 -14.40 -29.36 -27.47
C ASP A 335 -13.74 -28.62 -28.66
N ARG A 336 -14.38 -27.58 -29.20
CA ARG A 336 -13.90 -26.72 -30.28
C ARG A 336 -14.43 -25.30 -30.08
N ALA A 337 -13.65 -24.47 -29.39
CA ALA A 337 -13.74 -23.03 -29.51
C ALA A 337 -12.40 -22.53 -30.09
N GLU A 338 -12.23 -22.74 -31.39
CA GLU A 338 -11.48 -21.78 -32.19
C GLU A 338 -12.36 -20.51 -32.22
N GLU A 339 -11.80 -19.37 -31.80
CA GLU A 339 -12.38 -18.02 -31.73
C GLU A 339 -12.90 -17.51 -30.35
N PRO A 340 -12.64 -16.21 -30.03
CA PRO A 340 -13.00 -15.61 -28.75
C PRO A 340 -14.50 -15.32 -28.71
N GLY A 341 -15.23 -16.17 -27.98
CA GLY A 341 -16.68 -16.10 -27.82
C GLY A 341 -17.16 -14.86 -27.05
N VAL A 342 -18.22 -14.28 -27.59
CA VAL A 342 -18.98 -13.09 -27.17
C VAL A 342 -19.41 -13.14 -25.71
N TYR A 343 -19.14 -12.05 -24.98
CA TYR A 343 -19.62 -11.78 -23.62
C TYR A 343 -21.10 -11.37 -23.68
N LYS A 344 -21.94 -11.91 -22.78
CA LYS A 344 -23.28 -11.36 -22.56
C LYS A 344 -23.13 -10.08 -21.71
N ASP A 345 -23.69 -8.99 -22.24
CA ASP A 345 -23.72 -7.64 -21.66
C ASP A 345 -24.26 -7.58 -20.23
#